data_AF-H0TQZ5-F1
#
_entry.id   AF-H0TQZ5-F1
#
_cell.length_a   1.000
_cell.length_b   1.000
_cell.length_c   1.000
_cell.angle_alpha   90.00
_cell.angle_beta   90.00
_cell.angle_gamma   90.00
#
_symmetry.space_group_name_H-M   'P 1'
#
loop_
_entity.id
_entity.type
_entity.pdbx_description
1 polymer ?
#
loop_
_entity_poly.entity_id
_entity_poly.type
_entity_poly.pdbx_seq_one_letter_code
_entity_poly.pdbx_strand_id
1 'polypeptide(L)'
;MRSENFLNQTSSPWPGREDLSDELNRLLGSLPDGGSDIAECLATARRIDVDDEDSWCREWTRLGDHARFVAETSASCGLDSAQNYWLRAINYYEAALFPFTSSDSRQQTVLARMRACSSAFLRCADPKGAVVTIPWRADYPLQGYFLPARGEAGKAATVICFVEPGRRKEAALLKLAGHAIARGLSLLVVDLLGVETASRFDDIVGSRDLESAVASVMDYVSEREDVDETRIAILAEDWGSSFVARGIALDQRYAAAVCDAGLWDVHERAFLARRSASGHGGLVSTIGTSRVARHIMCPVLIAMHEQGWLCPKQATKLVAQMKREHPDITLKILSGEQSSADASAAANEFIFDWIAMRLGSSTGLRS
;
A
#
# COMPACT_ATOMS: atom_id res chain seq x y z
N MET A 1 5.50 -14.73 -49.79
CA MET A 1 5.99 -15.00 -48.42
C MET A 1 5.97 -13.69 -47.67
N ARG A 2 4.85 -13.38 -47.01
CA ARG A 2 4.70 -12.19 -46.17
C ARG A 2 4.94 -12.61 -44.73
N SER A 3 5.99 -12.03 -44.16
CA SER A 3 6.25 -11.99 -42.73
C SER A 3 5.19 -11.09 -42.12
N GLU A 4 4.26 -11.64 -41.35
CA GLU A 4 3.28 -10.86 -40.58
C GLU A 4 3.52 -11.05 -39.09
N ASN A 5 3.90 -9.92 -38.48
CA ASN A 5 3.95 -9.54 -37.08
C ASN A 5 3.17 -10.43 -36.09
N PHE A 6 3.91 -11.13 -35.24
CA PHE A 6 3.40 -11.93 -34.10
C PHE A 6 3.14 -11.12 -32.82
N LEU A 7 3.27 -9.78 -32.84
CA LEU A 7 3.28 -8.95 -31.63
C LEU A 7 2.15 -7.91 -31.55
N ASN A 8 1.06 -8.05 -32.29
CA ASN A 8 -0.01 -7.04 -32.33
C ASN A 8 -1.43 -7.54 -31.95
N GLN A 9 -1.52 -8.59 -31.14
CA GLN A 9 -2.79 -8.97 -30.50
C GLN A 9 -2.54 -9.27 -29.03
N THR A 10 -2.67 -8.26 -28.16
CA THR A 10 -2.83 -8.48 -26.72
C THR A 10 -4.26 -8.96 -26.47
N SER A 11 -4.55 -10.20 -26.87
CA SER A 11 -5.75 -10.89 -26.39
C SER A 11 -5.51 -11.22 -24.92
N SER A 12 -6.39 -10.72 -24.04
CA SER A 12 -6.50 -11.16 -22.65
C SER A 12 -6.41 -12.70 -22.58
N PRO A 13 -5.61 -13.29 -21.67
CA PRO A 13 -5.54 -14.74 -21.49
C PRO A 13 -6.92 -15.35 -21.16
N TRP A 14 -7.84 -14.54 -20.64
CA TRP A 14 -9.22 -14.90 -20.36
C TRP A 14 -10.18 -13.85 -20.95
N PRO A 15 -10.65 -14.03 -22.20
CA PRO A 15 -11.60 -13.12 -22.83
C PRO A 15 -12.90 -13.01 -22.01
N GLY A 16 -13.36 -11.80 -21.71
CA GLY A 16 -14.56 -11.55 -20.87
C GLY A 16 -14.31 -11.65 -19.36
N ARG A 17 -13.06 -11.87 -18.95
CA ARG A 17 -12.57 -11.80 -17.56
C ARG A 17 -11.33 -10.91 -17.49
N GLU A 18 -11.48 -9.67 -17.95
CA GLU A 18 -10.44 -8.66 -17.91
C GLU A 18 -9.95 -8.41 -16.48
N ASP A 19 -10.84 -8.54 -15.48
CA ASP A 19 -10.55 -8.46 -14.06
C ASP A 19 -9.44 -9.43 -13.62
N LEU A 20 -9.51 -10.70 -14.06
CA LEU A 20 -8.50 -11.71 -13.75
C LEU A 20 -7.17 -11.44 -14.46
N SER A 21 -7.24 -10.84 -15.64
CA SER A 21 -6.06 -10.49 -16.42
C SER A 21 -5.32 -9.31 -15.81
N ASP A 22 -6.04 -8.32 -15.30
CA ASP A 22 -5.49 -7.21 -14.54
C ASP A 22 -4.83 -7.70 -13.25
N GLU A 23 -5.44 -8.66 -12.55
CA GLU A 23 -4.87 -9.25 -11.34
C GLU A 23 -3.61 -10.10 -11.64
N LEU A 24 -3.58 -10.84 -12.76
CA LEU A 24 -2.36 -11.50 -13.23
C LEU A 24 -1.27 -10.47 -13.58
N ASN A 25 -1.62 -9.39 -14.27
CA ASN A 25 -0.69 -8.31 -14.59
C ASN A 25 -0.15 -7.64 -13.32
N ARG A 26 -0.96 -7.51 -12.25
CA ARG A 26 -0.50 -7.04 -10.94
C ARG A 26 0.54 -7.98 -10.32
N LEU A 27 0.34 -9.30 -10.44
CA LEU A 27 1.32 -10.27 -9.94
C LEU A 27 2.63 -10.22 -10.74
N LEU A 28 2.56 -10.17 -12.07
CA LEU A 28 3.73 -9.94 -12.93
C LEU A 28 4.38 -8.58 -12.63
N GLY A 29 3.54 -7.62 -12.23
CA GLY A 29 3.85 -6.33 -11.62
C GLY A 29 4.92 -6.37 -10.54
N SER A 30 4.84 -7.40 -9.70
CA SER A 30 5.66 -7.53 -8.49
C SER A 30 6.93 -8.35 -8.67
N LEU A 31 7.26 -8.78 -9.90
CA LEU A 31 8.49 -9.52 -10.18
C LEU A 31 9.76 -8.77 -9.73
N PRO A 32 9.92 -7.45 -9.98
CA PRO A 32 11.12 -6.72 -9.56
C PRO A 32 11.33 -6.69 -8.05
N ASP A 33 10.23 -6.67 -7.28
CA ASP A 33 10.23 -6.63 -5.82
C ASP A 33 10.34 -8.03 -5.18
N GLY A 34 10.50 -9.08 -6.01
CA GLY A 34 10.54 -10.46 -5.55
C GLY A 34 9.20 -10.98 -5.04
N GLY A 35 8.09 -10.30 -5.37
CA GLY A 35 6.74 -10.64 -4.94
C GLY A 35 6.10 -11.78 -5.74
N SER A 36 6.70 -12.18 -6.84
CA SER A 36 6.25 -13.32 -7.64
C SER A 36 7.41 -13.94 -8.45
N ASP A 37 7.14 -15.04 -9.14
CA ASP A 37 7.99 -15.61 -10.17
C ASP A 37 7.15 -15.84 -11.44
N ILE A 38 7.74 -15.53 -12.59
CA ILE A 38 7.04 -15.56 -13.87
C ILE A 38 6.63 -16.98 -14.27
N ALA A 39 7.49 -17.97 -14.05
CA ALA A 39 7.20 -19.36 -14.41
C ALA A 39 6.08 -19.92 -13.52
N GLU A 40 6.07 -19.59 -12.23
CA GLU A 40 4.99 -19.96 -11.33
C GLU A 40 3.66 -19.29 -11.68
N CYS A 41 3.66 -17.99 -11.98
CA CYS A 41 2.45 -17.26 -12.37
C CYS A 41 1.86 -17.83 -13.66
N LEU A 42 2.69 -18.04 -14.69
CA LEU A 42 2.24 -18.61 -15.96
C LEU A 42 1.78 -20.06 -15.82
N ALA A 43 2.47 -20.89 -15.04
CA ALA A 43 2.06 -22.27 -14.78
C ALA A 43 0.74 -22.35 -14.00
N THR A 44 0.49 -21.38 -13.12
CA THR A 44 -0.77 -21.28 -12.37
C THR A 44 -1.89 -20.79 -13.27
N ALA A 45 -1.67 -19.70 -14.02
CA ALA A 45 -2.64 -19.18 -14.99
C ALA A 45 -3.09 -20.26 -16.00
N ARG A 46 -2.19 -21.11 -16.49
CA ARG A 46 -2.52 -22.22 -17.40
C ARG A 46 -3.42 -23.31 -16.80
N ARG A 47 -3.54 -23.38 -15.47
CA ARG A 47 -4.40 -24.33 -14.76
C ARG A 47 -5.77 -23.76 -14.43
N ILE A 48 -5.97 -22.46 -14.63
CA ILE A 48 -7.23 -21.78 -14.32
C ILE A 48 -8.24 -22.11 -15.40
N ASP A 49 -9.31 -22.77 -14.98
CA ASP A 49 -10.52 -22.97 -15.77
C ASP A 49 -11.48 -21.80 -15.50
N VAL A 50 -11.82 -21.03 -16.55
CA VAL A 50 -12.70 -19.86 -16.42
C VAL A 50 -14.16 -20.22 -16.23
N ASP A 51 -14.54 -21.45 -16.58
CA ASP A 51 -15.90 -21.97 -16.40
C ASP A 51 -16.12 -22.48 -14.96
N ASP A 52 -15.04 -22.64 -14.18
CA ASP A 52 -15.07 -22.96 -12.75
C ASP A 52 -14.79 -21.71 -11.91
N GLU A 53 -15.85 -21.18 -11.29
CA GLU A 53 -15.80 -19.98 -10.44
C GLU A 53 -14.77 -20.09 -9.30
N ASP A 54 -14.45 -21.30 -8.84
CA ASP A 54 -13.50 -21.55 -7.76
C ASP A 54 -12.07 -21.79 -8.24
N SER A 55 -11.85 -21.97 -9.54
CA SER A 55 -10.55 -22.35 -10.08
C SER A 55 -9.48 -21.31 -9.78
N TRP A 56 -9.84 -20.03 -9.85
CA TRP A 56 -8.93 -18.94 -9.53
C TRP A 56 -8.46 -19.01 -8.08
N CYS A 57 -9.39 -18.96 -7.13
CA CYS A 57 -9.09 -18.99 -5.71
C CYS A 57 -8.28 -20.25 -5.34
N ARG A 58 -8.66 -21.41 -5.88
CA ARG A 58 -8.02 -22.69 -5.59
C ARG A 58 -6.57 -22.74 -6.07
N GLU A 59 -6.31 -22.38 -7.33
CA GLU A 59 -4.97 -22.49 -7.91
C GLU A 59 -3.99 -21.46 -7.30
N TRP A 60 -4.45 -20.24 -7.03
CA TRP A 60 -3.61 -19.25 -6.33
C TRP A 60 -3.38 -19.59 -4.85
N THR A 61 -4.39 -20.13 -4.15
CA THR A 61 -4.22 -20.64 -2.77
C THR A 61 -3.18 -21.76 -2.75
N ARG A 62 -3.25 -22.68 -3.71
CA ARG A 62 -2.27 -23.77 -3.83
C ARG A 62 -0.85 -23.25 -4.04
N LEU A 63 -0.67 -22.22 -4.86
CA LEU A 63 0.65 -21.62 -5.06
C LEU A 63 1.14 -20.89 -3.80
N GLY A 64 0.25 -20.17 -3.10
CA GLY A 64 0.55 -19.55 -1.80
C GLY A 64 0.95 -20.57 -0.74
N ASP A 65 0.26 -21.71 -0.66
CA ASP A 65 0.59 -22.83 0.23
C ASP A 65 1.99 -23.39 -0.10
N HIS A 66 2.33 -23.52 -1.37
CA HIS A 66 3.66 -23.96 -1.80
C HIS A 66 4.76 -22.97 -1.40
N ALA A 67 4.60 -21.68 -1.72
CA ALA A 67 5.57 -20.64 -1.35
C ALA A 67 5.77 -20.58 0.17
N ARG A 68 4.68 -20.67 0.94
CA ARG A 68 4.72 -20.77 2.40
C ARG A 68 5.54 -21.98 2.86
N PHE A 69 5.29 -23.16 2.31
CA PHE A 69 6.04 -24.37 2.67
C PHE A 69 7.54 -24.24 2.39
N VAL A 70 7.92 -23.64 1.26
CA VAL A 70 9.34 -23.37 0.95
C VAL A 70 9.95 -22.39 1.96
N ALA A 71 9.20 -21.35 2.35
CA ALA A 71 9.65 -20.41 3.37
C ALA A 71 9.85 -21.07 4.75
N GLU A 72 8.93 -21.95 5.17
CA GLU A 72 8.98 -22.68 6.45
C GLU A 72 10.13 -23.70 6.50
N THR A 73 10.43 -24.35 5.38
CA THR A 73 11.47 -25.39 5.29
C THR A 73 12.86 -24.86 4.96
N SER A 74 12.96 -23.58 4.59
CA SER A 74 14.23 -22.89 4.42
C SER A 74 14.95 -22.82 5.77
N ALA A 75 16.12 -23.47 5.87
CA ALA A 75 16.83 -23.77 7.13
C ALA A 75 17.32 -22.56 7.95
N SER A 76 16.97 -21.34 7.57
CA SER A 76 17.53 -20.11 8.13
C SER A 76 16.53 -18.96 8.04
N CYS A 77 15.77 -18.78 9.12
CA CYS A 77 15.10 -17.50 9.39
C CYS A 77 16.16 -16.38 9.29
N GLY A 78 15.88 -15.33 8.50
CA GLY A 78 16.80 -14.20 8.32
C GLY A 78 17.60 -14.20 7.01
N LEU A 79 17.58 -15.27 6.20
CA LEU A 79 18.08 -15.18 4.82
C LEU A 79 17.07 -14.49 3.89
N ASP A 80 17.60 -13.65 3.00
CA ASP A 80 16.80 -12.94 1.99
C ASP A 80 15.95 -13.89 1.14
N SER A 81 16.46 -15.10 0.84
CA SER A 81 15.72 -16.11 0.07
C SER A 81 14.46 -16.60 0.80
N ALA A 82 14.52 -16.83 2.11
CA ALA A 82 13.36 -17.24 2.91
C ALA A 82 12.36 -16.09 3.08
N GLN A 83 12.85 -14.85 3.26
CA GLN A 83 12.02 -13.65 3.33
C GLN A 83 11.23 -13.42 2.04
N ASN A 84 11.84 -13.63 0.88
CA ASN A 84 11.17 -13.50 -0.42
C ASN A 84 10.02 -14.51 -0.56
N TYR A 85 10.18 -15.77 -0.13
CA TYR A 85 9.09 -16.74 -0.19
C TYR A 85 7.91 -16.39 0.72
N TRP A 86 8.14 -15.74 1.87
CA TRP A 86 7.06 -15.21 2.69
C TRP A 86 6.27 -14.10 1.96
N LEU A 87 6.97 -13.16 1.31
CA LEU A 87 6.34 -12.08 0.54
C LEU A 87 5.57 -12.61 -0.68
N ARG A 88 6.10 -13.63 -1.36
CA ARG A 88 5.41 -14.33 -2.46
C ARG A 88 4.15 -15.03 -2.00
N ALA A 89 4.22 -15.75 -0.87
CA ALA A 89 3.04 -16.38 -0.28
C ALA A 89 1.95 -15.34 0.02
N ILE A 90 2.32 -14.21 0.62
CA ILE A 90 1.38 -13.10 0.88
C ILE A 90 0.72 -12.64 -0.43
N ASN A 91 1.52 -12.41 -1.47
CA ASN A 91 1.03 -11.89 -2.76
C ASN A 91 0.12 -12.88 -3.50
N TYR A 92 0.42 -14.18 -3.43
CA TYR A 92 -0.41 -15.23 -4.03
C TYR A 92 -1.73 -15.44 -3.25
N TYR A 93 -1.71 -15.32 -1.92
CA TYR A 93 -2.96 -15.33 -1.16
C TYR A 93 -3.79 -14.08 -1.43
N GLU A 94 -3.19 -12.91 -1.59
CA GLU A 94 -3.90 -11.69 -2.00
C GLU A 94 -4.60 -11.90 -3.37
N ALA A 95 -3.89 -12.51 -4.34
CA ALA A 95 -4.50 -12.87 -5.61
C ALA A 95 -5.62 -13.91 -5.46
N ALA A 96 -5.46 -14.91 -4.60
CA ALA A 96 -6.51 -15.90 -4.33
C ALA A 96 -7.78 -15.28 -3.73
N LEU A 97 -7.65 -14.16 -3.01
CA LEU A 97 -8.78 -13.40 -2.47
C LEU A 97 -9.49 -12.54 -3.52
N PHE A 98 -8.99 -12.46 -4.76
CA PHE A 98 -9.62 -11.72 -5.86
C PHE A 98 -10.61 -12.60 -6.66
N PRO A 99 -11.80 -12.09 -7.03
CA PRO A 99 -12.43 -10.90 -6.49
C PRO A 99 -12.89 -11.13 -5.04
N PHE A 100 -12.72 -10.12 -4.20
CA PHE A 100 -13.06 -10.24 -2.78
C PHE A 100 -14.58 -10.29 -2.60
N THR A 101 -15.09 -11.37 -2.00
CA THR A 101 -16.51 -11.54 -1.68
C THR A 101 -16.64 -11.83 -0.19
N SER A 102 -17.05 -10.82 0.57
CA SER A 102 -16.88 -10.70 2.03
C SER A 102 -17.55 -11.77 2.91
N SER A 103 -18.16 -12.81 2.35
CA SER A 103 -19.01 -13.78 3.07
C SER A 103 -18.60 -15.25 2.95
N ASP A 104 -17.49 -15.58 2.25
CA ASP A 104 -17.06 -16.97 2.10
C ASP A 104 -16.07 -17.40 3.20
N SER A 105 -16.41 -18.46 3.94
CA SER A 105 -15.53 -19.13 4.92
C SER A 105 -14.16 -19.53 4.34
N ARG A 106 -14.09 -19.79 3.02
CA ARG A 106 -12.84 -20.09 2.31
C ARG A 106 -11.94 -18.87 2.24
N GLN A 107 -12.48 -17.71 1.91
CA GLN A 107 -11.73 -16.44 1.90
C GLN A 107 -11.20 -16.08 3.29
N GLN A 108 -11.96 -16.36 4.35
CA GLN A 108 -11.47 -16.18 5.72
C GLN A 108 -10.28 -17.09 6.05
N THR A 109 -10.29 -18.32 5.55
CA THR A 109 -9.17 -19.27 5.71
C THR A 109 -7.93 -18.81 4.98
N VAL A 110 -8.08 -18.36 3.72
CA VAL A 110 -6.98 -17.81 2.90
C VAL A 110 -6.40 -16.55 3.56
N LEU A 111 -7.26 -15.66 4.04
CA LEU A 111 -6.85 -14.46 4.77
C LEU A 111 -6.06 -14.78 6.05
N ALA A 112 -6.51 -15.77 6.82
CA ALA A 112 -5.79 -16.21 8.02
C ALA A 112 -4.39 -16.74 7.67
N ARG A 113 -4.25 -17.48 6.57
CA ARG A 113 -2.94 -17.95 6.06
C ARG A 113 -2.06 -16.77 5.63
N MET A 114 -2.62 -15.80 4.92
CA MET A 114 -1.91 -14.59 4.50
C MET A 114 -1.36 -13.82 5.71
N ARG A 115 -2.19 -13.57 6.73
CA ARG A 115 -1.76 -12.93 7.99
C ARG A 115 -0.69 -13.72 8.74
N ALA A 116 -0.78 -15.06 8.73
CA ALA A 116 0.25 -15.91 9.32
C ALA A 116 1.60 -15.76 8.59
N CYS A 117 1.59 -15.66 7.26
CA CYS A 117 2.79 -15.37 6.46
C CYS A 117 3.37 -13.98 6.76
N SER A 118 2.54 -12.93 6.87
CA SER A 118 3.01 -11.59 7.29
C SER A 118 3.65 -11.62 8.68
N SER A 119 3.03 -12.31 9.63
CA SER A 119 3.60 -12.49 10.97
C SER A 119 4.93 -13.26 10.96
N ALA A 120 5.05 -14.29 10.11
CA ALA A 120 6.30 -15.03 9.94
C ALA A 120 7.39 -14.20 9.28
N PHE A 121 7.07 -13.44 8.22
CA PHE A 121 7.98 -12.47 7.60
C PHE A 121 8.57 -11.52 8.63
N LEU A 122 7.72 -10.89 9.46
CA LEU A 122 8.15 -9.97 10.51
C LEU A 122 9.07 -10.65 11.55
N ARG A 123 8.73 -11.86 12.01
CA ARG A 123 9.58 -12.61 12.96
C ARG A 123 10.94 -13.03 12.39
N CYS A 124 11.01 -13.20 11.06
CA CYS A 124 12.23 -13.56 10.33
C CYS A 124 13.05 -12.34 9.92
N ALA A 125 12.54 -11.12 10.10
CA ALA A 125 13.33 -9.91 9.91
C ALA A 125 14.41 -9.79 11.01
N ASP A 126 15.48 -9.10 10.68
CA ASP A 126 16.54 -8.74 11.62
C ASP A 126 16.82 -7.23 11.50
N PRO A 127 16.48 -6.41 12.50
CA PRO A 127 15.79 -6.76 13.75
C PRO A 127 14.37 -7.33 13.55
N LYS A 128 13.89 -8.09 14.53
CA LYS A 128 12.54 -8.71 14.46
C LYS A 128 11.44 -7.66 14.42
N GLY A 129 10.58 -7.77 13.42
CA GLY A 129 9.33 -7.01 13.34
C GLY A 129 8.25 -7.54 14.27
N ALA A 130 7.15 -6.79 14.36
CA ALA A 130 6.03 -7.09 15.23
C ALA A 130 4.68 -6.80 14.56
N VAL A 131 3.69 -7.64 14.87
CA VAL A 131 2.29 -7.28 14.68
C VAL A 131 1.88 -6.43 15.87
N VAL A 132 1.40 -5.22 15.62
CA VAL A 132 1.09 -4.23 16.66
C VAL A 132 -0.42 -3.97 16.71
N THR A 133 -0.91 -3.66 17.90
CA THR A 133 -2.30 -3.22 18.12
C THR A 133 -2.26 -1.76 18.52
N ILE A 134 -2.99 -0.92 17.80
CA ILE A 134 -2.96 0.53 17.94
C ILE A 134 -4.34 0.96 18.47
N PRO A 135 -4.41 1.55 19.68
CA PRO A 135 -5.65 2.10 20.20
C PRO A 135 -6.18 3.18 19.25
N TRP A 136 -7.47 3.12 18.88
CA TRP A 136 -8.12 4.18 18.11
C TRP A 136 -9.52 4.45 18.65
N ARG A 137 -10.38 3.43 18.62
CA ARG A 137 -11.69 3.45 19.30
C ARG A 137 -11.74 2.38 20.37
N ALA A 138 -12.62 2.56 21.36
CA ALA A 138 -12.72 1.68 22.51
C ALA A 138 -12.97 0.21 22.13
N ASP A 139 -13.81 -0.04 21.12
CA ASP A 139 -14.18 -1.37 20.62
C ASP A 139 -13.52 -1.72 19.28
N TYR A 140 -12.63 -0.86 18.77
CA TYR A 140 -12.06 -1.02 17.43
C TYR A 140 -10.61 -0.52 17.37
N PRO A 141 -9.65 -1.30 17.90
CA PRO A 141 -8.24 -1.03 17.71
C PRO A 141 -7.81 -1.38 16.27
N LEU A 142 -6.85 -0.62 15.76
CA LEU A 142 -6.21 -0.92 14.48
C LEU A 142 -5.12 -1.97 14.66
N GLN A 143 -4.85 -2.71 13.59
CA GLN A 143 -3.70 -3.62 13.54
C GLN A 143 -2.66 -3.05 12.57
N GLY A 144 -1.40 -3.02 13.00
CA GLY A 144 -0.28 -2.63 12.16
C GLY A 144 0.77 -3.71 12.05
N TYR A 145 1.61 -3.60 11.02
CA TYR A 145 2.85 -4.36 10.88
C TYR A 145 4.03 -3.42 10.99
N PHE A 146 4.80 -3.58 12.08
CA PHE A 146 5.98 -2.78 12.35
C PHE A 146 7.24 -3.55 11.99
N LEU A 147 8.06 -2.97 11.12
CA LEU A 147 9.36 -3.46 10.69
C LEU A 147 10.43 -2.46 11.12
N PRO A 148 11.29 -2.80 12.09
CA PRO A 148 12.36 -1.90 12.54
C PRO A 148 13.41 -1.65 11.46
N ALA A 149 14.03 -0.47 11.48
CA ALA A 149 15.23 -0.19 10.69
C ALA A 149 16.36 -1.18 11.02
N ARG A 150 17.14 -1.56 9.99
CA ARG A 150 18.42 -2.26 10.18
C ARG A 150 19.52 -1.24 10.49
N GLY A 151 20.38 -1.49 11.48
CA GLY A 151 21.52 -0.62 11.75
C GLY A 151 21.90 -0.52 13.23
N GLU A 152 22.68 0.52 13.56
CA GLU A 152 23.13 0.78 14.93
C GLU A 152 21.97 0.96 15.91
N ALA A 153 22.21 0.51 17.15
CA ALA A 153 21.24 0.60 18.23
C ALA A 153 20.85 2.06 18.50
N GLY A 154 19.55 2.36 18.47
CA GLY A 154 19.04 3.69 18.77
C GLY A 154 17.67 3.94 18.14
N LYS A 155 17.16 5.16 18.33
CA LYS A 155 15.91 5.63 17.76
C LYS A 155 16.04 5.82 16.25
N ALA A 156 15.19 5.15 15.47
CA ALA A 156 15.22 5.19 14.02
C ALA A 156 14.15 6.14 13.45
N ALA A 157 14.49 6.77 12.32
CA ALA A 157 13.51 7.46 11.49
C ALA A 157 12.45 6.46 10.99
N THR A 158 11.18 6.86 11.02
CA THR A 158 10.06 5.94 10.79
C THR A 158 9.13 6.46 9.71
N VAL A 159 8.66 5.56 8.85
CA VAL A 159 7.61 5.81 7.86
C VAL A 159 6.35 5.08 8.29
N ILE A 160 5.26 5.82 8.46
CA ILE A 160 3.93 5.28 8.65
C ILE A 160 3.26 5.20 7.28
N CYS A 161 2.79 4.03 6.87
CA CYS A 161 1.99 3.85 5.67
C CYS A 161 0.55 3.52 6.05
N PHE A 162 -0.38 4.37 5.62
CA PHE A 162 -1.80 4.02 5.57
C PHE A 162 -2.12 3.46 4.19
N VAL A 163 -2.55 2.20 4.15
CA VAL A 163 -3.07 1.62 2.91
C VAL A 163 -4.43 2.20 2.56
N GLU A 164 -4.79 2.11 1.27
CA GLU A 164 -6.07 2.55 0.76
C GLU A 164 -7.24 1.97 1.59
N PRO A 165 -8.23 2.79 1.98
CA PRO A 165 -9.43 2.30 2.63
C PRO A 165 -10.10 1.18 1.81
N GLY A 166 -10.15 -0.02 2.40
CA GLY A 166 -10.78 -1.20 1.80
C GLY A 166 -9.77 -2.21 1.29
N ARG A 167 -8.50 -1.81 1.19
CA ARG A 167 -7.36 -2.71 1.02
C ARG A 167 -6.82 -3.17 2.38
N ARG A 168 -6.07 -4.26 2.34
CA ARG A 168 -5.45 -4.84 3.53
C ARG A 168 -3.95 -4.54 3.53
N LYS A 169 -3.38 -4.36 4.72
CA LYS A 169 -1.97 -3.97 4.88
C LYS A 169 -0.96 -5.06 4.47
N GLU A 170 -1.37 -6.32 4.38
CA GLU A 170 -0.47 -7.45 4.11
C GLU A 170 0.31 -7.25 2.80
N ALA A 171 -0.35 -6.85 1.72
CA ALA A 171 0.28 -6.62 0.42
C ALA A 171 1.26 -5.43 0.41
N ALA A 172 1.08 -4.45 1.29
CA ALA A 172 1.97 -3.29 1.39
C ALA A 172 3.33 -3.65 2.00
N LEU A 173 3.47 -4.75 2.75
CA LEU A 173 4.79 -5.25 3.15
C LEU A 173 5.66 -5.58 1.93
N LEU A 174 5.10 -6.23 0.92
CA LEU A 174 5.81 -6.54 -0.32
C LEU A 174 6.25 -5.26 -1.04
N LYS A 175 5.34 -4.29 -1.18
CA LYS A 175 5.60 -3.05 -1.93
C LYS A 175 6.59 -2.11 -1.26
N LEU A 176 6.71 -2.13 0.07
CA LEU A 176 7.34 -1.04 0.83
C LEU A 176 8.52 -1.49 1.70
N ALA A 177 8.54 -2.73 2.20
CA ALA A 177 9.55 -3.18 3.17
C ALA A 177 10.97 -3.06 2.62
N GLY A 178 11.19 -3.47 1.36
CA GLY A 178 12.50 -3.38 0.72
C GLY A 178 13.02 -1.94 0.63
N HIS A 179 12.16 -0.99 0.26
CA HIS A 179 12.55 0.42 0.14
C HIS A 179 12.86 1.07 1.49
N ALA A 180 12.13 0.70 2.55
CA ALA A 180 12.39 1.15 3.92
C ALA A 180 13.71 0.59 4.45
N ILE A 181 13.92 -0.74 4.32
CA ILE A 181 15.15 -1.43 4.75
C ILE A 181 16.37 -0.81 4.05
N ALA A 182 16.30 -0.59 2.74
CA ALA A 182 17.42 -0.06 1.95
C ALA A 182 17.90 1.33 2.40
N ARG A 183 17.06 2.08 3.13
CA ARG A 183 17.35 3.45 3.60
C ARG A 183 17.46 3.56 5.11
N GLY A 184 17.49 2.43 5.82
CA GLY A 184 17.58 2.42 7.29
C GLY A 184 16.38 3.07 7.97
N LEU A 185 15.19 2.92 7.37
CA LEU A 185 13.94 3.45 7.92
C LEU A 185 13.15 2.31 8.58
N SER A 186 12.57 2.59 9.75
CA SER A 186 11.49 1.76 10.29
C SER A 186 10.23 1.97 9.46
N LEU A 187 9.42 0.93 9.31
CA LEU A 187 8.17 0.97 8.55
C LEU A 187 7.03 0.46 9.43
N LEU A 188 5.97 1.27 9.57
CA LEU A 188 4.70 0.84 10.13
C LEU A 188 3.65 0.85 9.02
N VAL A 189 3.07 -0.31 8.69
CA VAL A 189 1.95 -0.39 7.74
C VAL A 189 0.65 -0.62 8.49
N VAL A 190 -0.38 0.18 8.22
CA VAL A 190 -1.68 0.15 8.90
C VAL A 190 -2.81 0.13 7.87
N ASP A 191 -3.84 -0.68 8.13
CA ASP A 191 -5.13 -0.63 7.44
C ASP A 191 -6.25 -0.26 8.42
N LEU A 192 -7.40 0.18 7.89
CA LEU A 192 -8.57 0.58 8.69
C LEU A 192 -9.52 -0.60 9.00
N LEU A 193 -9.10 -1.84 8.72
CA LEU A 193 -9.94 -3.04 8.86
C LEU A 193 -9.89 -3.62 10.28
N GLY A 194 -9.07 -3.04 11.16
CA GLY A 194 -8.96 -3.46 12.56
C GLY A 194 -8.22 -4.78 12.75
N VAL A 195 -8.32 -5.32 13.96
CA VAL A 195 -7.66 -6.59 14.34
C VAL A 195 -8.39 -7.83 13.81
N GLU A 196 -9.71 -7.74 13.63
CA GLU A 196 -10.52 -8.86 13.19
C GLU A 196 -10.37 -9.12 11.69
N THR A 197 -10.81 -10.31 11.25
CA THR A 197 -10.86 -10.67 9.82
C THR A 197 -12.14 -10.17 9.16
N ALA A 198 -13.23 -10.11 9.93
CA ALA A 198 -14.48 -9.48 9.54
C ALA A 198 -14.29 -7.96 9.51
N SER A 199 -14.72 -7.34 8.42
CA SER A 199 -14.53 -5.91 8.20
C SER A 199 -15.79 -5.14 8.52
N ARG A 200 -15.67 -4.10 9.36
CA ARG A 200 -16.70 -3.07 9.56
C ARG A 200 -16.51 -1.89 8.60
N PHE A 201 -15.96 -2.14 7.42
CA PHE A 201 -15.47 -1.11 6.50
C PHE A 201 -16.43 0.06 6.30
N ASP A 202 -17.71 -0.21 5.99
CA ASP A 202 -18.68 0.84 5.69
C ASP A 202 -19.02 1.68 6.94
N ASP A 203 -19.05 1.07 8.14
CA ASP A 203 -19.18 1.81 9.42
C ASP A 203 -17.97 2.73 9.66
N ILE A 204 -16.77 2.26 9.32
CA ILE A 204 -15.52 2.97 9.59
C ILE A 204 -15.38 4.15 8.63
N VAL A 205 -15.48 3.89 7.32
CA VAL A 205 -15.22 4.90 6.29
C VAL A 205 -16.32 5.93 6.19
N GLY A 206 -17.57 5.58 6.54
CA GLY A 206 -18.66 6.56 6.66
C GLY A 206 -18.55 7.46 7.90
N SER A 207 -17.61 7.19 8.80
CA SER A 207 -17.49 7.90 10.07
C SER A 207 -16.84 9.28 9.94
N ARG A 208 -17.27 10.22 10.78
CA ARG A 208 -16.77 11.61 10.81
C ARG A 208 -15.43 11.78 11.51
N ASP A 209 -14.99 10.77 12.25
CA ASP A 209 -13.76 10.76 13.02
C ASP A 209 -12.67 9.95 12.32
N LEU A 210 -12.82 9.60 11.03
CA LEU A 210 -11.86 8.79 10.29
C LEU A 210 -10.45 9.34 10.50
N GLU A 211 -10.26 10.66 10.34
CA GLU A 211 -9.01 11.42 10.49
C GLU A 211 -8.30 11.20 11.83
N SER A 212 -9.04 10.88 12.88
CA SER A 212 -8.45 10.62 14.21
C SER A 212 -7.61 9.34 14.25
N ALA A 213 -7.77 8.42 13.29
CA ALA A 213 -6.88 7.27 13.14
C ALA A 213 -5.44 7.70 12.87
N VAL A 214 -5.23 8.79 12.12
CA VAL A 214 -3.89 9.32 11.82
C VAL A 214 -3.20 9.76 13.11
N ALA A 215 -3.89 10.54 13.94
CA ALA A 215 -3.38 10.98 15.24
C ALA A 215 -3.12 9.80 16.20
N SER A 216 -4.01 8.80 16.21
CA SER A 216 -3.87 7.62 17.06
C SER A 216 -2.66 6.75 16.70
N VAL A 217 -2.39 6.61 15.40
CA VAL A 217 -1.18 5.92 14.92
C VAL A 217 0.08 6.74 15.25
N MET A 218 0.01 8.07 15.14
CA MET A 218 1.11 8.96 15.54
C MET A 218 1.41 8.83 17.04
N ASP A 219 0.40 8.84 17.91
CA ASP A 219 0.55 8.65 19.36
C ASP A 219 1.26 7.32 19.67
N TYR A 220 0.79 6.22 19.06
CA TYR A 220 1.41 4.92 19.23
C TYR A 220 2.88 4.89 18.82
N VAL A 221 3.23 5.49 17.67
CA VAL A 221 4.59 5.48 17.14
C VAL A 221 5.52 6.36 17.95
N SER A 222 5.06 7.52 18.43
CA SER A 222 5.83 8.42 19.29
C SER A 222 6.20 7.80 20.65
N GLU A 223 5.36 6.92 21.20
CA GLU A 223 5.62 6.27 22.48
C GLU A 223 6.67 5.15 22.41
N ARG A 224 7.09 4.74 21.21
CA ARG A 224 8.06 3.65 21.05
C ARG A 224 9.49 4.09 21.35
N GLU A 225 10.21 3.26 22.10
CA GLU A 225 11.61 3.51 22.45
C GLU A 225 12.58 3.41 21.26
N ASP A 226 12.21 2.64 20.23
CA ASP A 226 13.00 2.41 19.01
C ASP A 226 12.70 3.42 17.89
N VAL A 227 11.86 4.42 18.14
CA VAL A 227 11.45 5.44 17.17
C VAL A 227 11.97 6.82 17.57
N ASP A 228 12.48 7.54 16.57
CA ASP A 228 12.78 8.96 16.69
C ASP A 228 11.54 9.80 16.38
N GLU A 229 10.89 10.33 17.42
CA GLU A 229 9.66 11.11 17.32
C GLU A 229 9.79 12.38 16.47
N THR A 230 11.01 12.86 16.23
CA THR A 230 11.28 14.04 15.40
C THR A 230 11.46 13.70 13.92
N ARG A 231 11.57 12.40 13.60
CA ARG A 231 11.84 11.89 12.24
C ARG A 231 10.80 10.88 11.81
N ILE A 232 9.53 11.29 11.87
CA ILE A 232 8.39 10.47 11.44
C ILE A 232 7.82 11.04 10.14
N ALA A 233 7.79 10.22 9.09
CA ALA A 233 7.08 10.52 7.86
C ALA A 233 5.80 9.70 7.74
N ILE A 234 4.86 10.18 6.94
CA ILE A 234 3.64 9.46 6.60
C ILE A 234 3.45 9.36 5.10
N LEU A 235 3.06 8.18 4.63
CA LEU A 235 2.82 7.82 3.24
C LEU A 235 1.39 7.27 3.13
N ALA A 236 0.64 7.74 2.14
CA ALA A 236 -0.67 7.22 1.81
C ALA A 236 -0.65 6.60 0.41
N GLU A 237 -1.24 5.41 0.27
CA GLU A 237 -1.48 4.82 -1.05
C GLU A 237 -2.80 5.35 -1.65
N ASP A 238 -2.76 5.63 -2.95
CA ASP A 238 -3.95 5.84 -3.79
C ASP A 238 -4.97 6.80 -3.16
N TRP A 239 -6.20 6.33 -2.96
CA TRP A 239 -7.34 7.14 -2.53
C TRP A 239 -7.25 7.50 -1.05
N GLY A 240 -6.46 6.77 -0.25
CA GLY A 240 -6.20 7.08 1.15
C GLY A 240 -5.46 8.41 1.37
N SER A 241 -4.93 8.99 0.29
CA SER A 241 -4.16 10.24 0.30
C SER A 241 -4.92 11.44 0.85
N SER A 242 -6.20 11.61 0.50
CA SER A 242 -6.99 12.76 0.97
C SER A 242 -7.37 12.64 2.44
N PHE A 243 -7.75 11.43 2.90
CA PHE A 243 -7.93 11.14 4.31
C PHE A 243 -6.67 11.44 5.15
N VAL A 244 -5.50 10.96 4.70
CA VAL A 244 -4.22 11.25 5.37
C VAL A 244 -3.92 12.75 5.37
N ALA A 245 -4.11 13.44 4.24
CA ALA A 245 -3.90 14.88 4.15
C ALA A 245 -4.74 15.66 5.17
N ARG A 246 -6.00 15.24 5.42
CA ARG A 246 -6.84 15.84 6.46
C ARG A 246 -6.36 15.51 7.87
N GLY A 247 -5.91 14.28 8.12
CA GLY A 247 -5.33 13.89 9.40
C GLY A 247 -4.09 14.71 9.76
N ILE A 248 -3.13 14.83 8.84
CA ILE A 248 -1.90 15.61 9.07
C ILE A 248 -2.12 17.12 9.11
N ALA A 249 -3.19 17.63 8.50
CA ALA A 249 -3.61 19.01 8.68
C ALA A 249 -4.07 19.32 10.12
N LEU A 250 -4.42 18.29 10.90
CA LEU A 250 -4.80 18.39 12.31
C LEU A 250 -3.67 17.99 13.27
N ASP A 251 -2.59 17.38 12.77
CA ASP A 251 -1.46 16.87 13.57
C ASP A 251 -0.13 17.31 12.96
N GLN A 252 0.58 18.18 13.69
CA GLN A 252 1.79 18.85 13.20
C GLN A 252 3.09 18.13 13.51
N ARG A 253 3.03 16.90 14.04
CA ARG A 253 4.22 16.15 14.47
C ARG A 253 4.98 15.48 13.33
N TYR A 254 4.39 15.39 12.15
CA TYR A 254 5.05 14.77 10.99
C TYR A 254 6.20 15.63 10.48
N ALA A 255 7.33 14.99 10.16
CA ALA A 255 8.49 15.62 9.56
C ALA A 255 8.43 15.66 8.03
N ALA A 256 7.63 14.77 7.41
CA ALA A 256 7.37 14.75 5.97
C ALA A 256 6.08 13.97 5.67
N ALA A 257 5.40 14.32 4.59
CA ALA A 257 4.22 13.59 4.12
C ALA A 257 4.27 13.31 2.62
N VAL A 258 3.83 12.11 2.23
CA VAL A 258 3.60 11.71 0.84
C VAL A 258 2.11 11.43 0.69
N CYS A 259 1.40 12.42 0.16
CA CYS A 259 -0.05 12.40 0.00
C CYS A 259 -0.45 13.41 -1.09
N ASP A 260 -1.75 13.51 -1.37
CA ASP A 260 -2.28 14.39 -2.40
C ASP A 260 -2.50 15.84 -1.91
N ALA A 261 -2.18 16.14 -0.65
CA ALA A 261 -2.42 17.42 0.00
C ALA A 261 -3.88 17.93 -0.11
N GLY A 262 -4.85 17.01 -0.25
CA GLY A 262 -6.27 17.32 -0.43
C GLY A 262 -6.69 17.64 -1.87
N LEU A 263 -5.87 17.32 -2.88
CA LEU A 263 -6.25 17.42 -4.29
C LEU A 263 -7.57 16.68 -4.59
N TRP A 264 -7.78 15.53 -3.96
CA TRP A 264 -8.92 14.66 -4.21
C TRP A 264 -10.03 14.76 -3.18
N ASP A 265 -9.92 15.62 -2.17
CA ASP A 265 -10.77 15.63 -0.97
C ASP A 265 -12.28 15.73 -1.32
N VAL A 266 -12.64 16.58 -2.29
CA VAL A 266 -14.03 16.75 -2.73
C VAL A 266 -14.56 15.48 -3.43
N HIS A 267 -13.72 14.83 -4.23
CA HIS A 267 -14.10 13.64 -5.00
C HIS A 267 -14.12 12.39 -4.12
N GLU A 268 -13.15 12.24 -3.22
CA GLU A 268 -13.15 11.20 -2.19
C GLU A 268 -14.42 11.30 -1.35
N ARG A 269 -14.75 12.47 -0.80
CA ARG A 269 -16.00 12.67 -0.04
C ARG A 269 -17.24 12.34 -0.86
N ALA A 270 -17.30 12.75 -2.13
CA ALA A 270 -18.42 12.43 -3.00
C ALA A 270 -18.53 10.92 -3.29
N PHE A 271 -17.40 10.22 -3.47
CA PHE A 271 -17.37 8.77 -3.64
C PHE A 271 -17.81 8.05 -2.37
N LEU A 272 -17.24 8.41 -1.21
CA LEU A 272 -17.60 7.84 0.08
C LEU A 272 -19.08 8.07 0.43
N ALA A 273 -19.59 9.27 0.13
CA ALA A 273 -21.01 9.59 0.30
C ALA A 273 -21.90 8.72 -0.59
N ARG A 274 -21.53 8.47 -1.86
CA ARG A 274 -22.29 7.59 -2.76
C ARG A 274 -22.31 6.14 -2.27
N ARG A 275 -21.22 5.67 -1.68
CA ARG A 275 -21.11 4.30 -1.14
C ARG A 275 -21.90 4.13 0.16
N SER A 276 -21.93 5.17 1.00
CA SER A 276 -22.73 5.22 2.23
C SER A 276 -24.23 5.40 1.94
N ALA A 277 -24.58 6.05 0.82
CA ALA A 277 -25.95 6.33 0.44
C ALA A 277 -26.61 5.16 -0.32
N SER A 278 -27.07 4.16 0.44
CA SER A 278 -28.30 3.44 0.10
C SER A 278 -29.57 4.24 0.47
N GLY A 279 -29.45 5.55 0.71
CA GLY A 279 -30.56 6.44 0.98
C GLY A 279 -30.17 7.91 0.91
N HIS A 280 -30.80 8.63 -0.02
CA HIS A 280 -30.84 10.10 -0.19
C HIS A 280 -29.60 10.75 -0.81
N GLY A 281 -29.78 11.11 -2.08
CA GLY A 281 -28.78 11.74 -2.91
C GLY A 281 -28.52 13.21 -2.63
N GLY A 282 -27.50 13.71 -3.35
CA GLY A 282 -27.27 15.12 -3.58
C GLY A 282 -26.06 15.68 -2.84
N LEU A 283 -24.91 15.71 -3.51
CA LEU A 283 -24.04 16.88 -3.57
C LEU A 283 -22.94 16.63 -4.62
N VAL A 284 -23.19 17.05 -5.85
CA VAL A 284 -22.11 17.40 -6.78
C VAL A 284 -21.77 18.85 -6.47
N SER A 285 -20.81 19.07 -5.58
CA SER A 285 -20.24 20.40 -5.39
C SER A 285 -19.13 20.63 -6.40
N THR A 286 -19.18 21.81 -7.02
CA THR A 286 -18.16 22.42 -7.88
C THR A 286 -16.74 22.10 -7.42
N ILE A 287 -15.85 21.80 -8.37
CA ILE A 287 -14.40 21.58 -8.17
C ILE A 287 -13.81 22.85 -7.53
N GLY A 288 -13.88 22.94 -6.21
CA GLY A 288 -13.23 23.94 -5.39
C GLY A 288 -11.90 23.38 -4.90
N THR A 289 -10.87 24.22 -4.84
CA THR A 289 -9.60 23.85 -4.24
C THR A 289 -9.79 23.58 -2.75
N SER A 290 -9.47 22.36 -2.30
CA SER A 290 -9.46 22.04 -0.87
C SER A 290 -8.50 22.98 -0.14
N ARG A 291 -8.90 23.44 1.05
CA ARG A 291 -8.09 24.30 1.93
C ARG A 291 -7.26 23.48 2.92
N VAL A 292 -7.15 22.17 2.73
CA VAL A 292 -6.44 21.26 3.62
C VAL A 292 -4.94 21.60 3.64
N ALA A 293 -4.33 21.80 2.47
CA ALA A 293 -2.90 22.05 2.33
C ALA A 293 -2.36 23.20 3.20
N ARG A 294 -3.11 24.29 3.39
CA ARG A 294 -2.64 25.44 4.18
C ARG A 294 -2.47 25.17 5.68
N HIS A 295 -2.98 24.05 6.18
CA HIS A 295 -2.85 23.66 7.60
C HIS A 295 -1.85 22.53 7.79
N ILE A 296 -1.24 22.01 6.72
CA ILE A 296 -0.14 21.05 6.80
C ILE A 296 1.14 21.86 7.05
N MET A 297 1.95 21.46 8.03
CA MET A 297 3.19 22.21 8.38
C MET A 297 4.48 21.50 7.94
N CYS A 298 4.39 20.24 7.52
CA CYS A 298 5.54 19.48 7.05
C CYS A 298 5.69 19.55 5.53
N PRO A 299 6.90 19.36 4.97
CA PRO A 299 7.08 19.17 3.54
C PRO A 299 6.15 18.08 2.98
N VAL A 300 5.54 18.31 1.82
CA VAL A 300 4.64 17.35 1.17
C VAL A 300 5.15 16.96 -0.21
N LEU A 301 5.19 15.66 -0.51
CA LEU A 301 5.36 15.13 -1.85
C LEU A 301 4.01 14.61 -2.37
N ILE A 302 3.56 15.18 -3.49
CA ILE A 302 2.47 14.66 -4.31
C ILE A 302 3.11 13.83 -5.43
N ALA A 303 3.05 12.50 -5.32
CA ALA A 303 3.48 11.58 -6.36
C ALA A 303 2.25 11.09 -7.14
N MET A 304 2.26 11.23 -8.46
CA MET A 304 1.15 10.78 -9.31
C MET A 304 1.63 10.18 -10.63
N HIS A 305 0.89 9.21 -11.14
CA HIS A 305 1.14 8.61 -12.45
C HIS A 305 0.60 9.48 -13.58
N GLU A 306 1.30 9.50 -14.71
CA GLU A 306 0.90 10.25 -15.90
C GLU A 306 -0.45 9.79 -16.47
N GLN A 307 -0.72 8.49 -16.41
CA GLN A 307 -1.99 7.86 -16.81
C GLN A 307 -3.03 7.84 -15.68
N GLY A 308 -2.76 8.53 -14.56
CA GLY A 308 -3.70 8.63 -13.45
C GLY A 308 -4.97 9.40 -13.80
N TRP A 309 -5.91 9.43 -12.86
CA TRP A 309 -7.21 10.08 -13.05
C TRP A 309 -7.10 11.59 -13.36
N LEU A 310 -6.07 12.26 -12.83
CA LEU A 310 -5.84 13.68 -13.02
C LEU A 310 -4.83 13.93 -14.12
N CYS A 311 -5.24 14.65 -15.16
CA CYS A 311 -4.33 15.08 -16.21
C CYS A 311 -3.10 15.83 -15.62
N PRO A 312 -1.87 15.49 -16.01
CA PRO A 312 -0.62 16.15 -15.59
C PRO A 312 -0.66 17.68 -15.63
N LYS A 313 -1.25 18.25 -16.68
CA LYS A 313 -1.37 19.71 -16.85
C LYS A 313 -2.29 20.33 -15.80
N GLN A 314 -3.39 19.64 -15.49
CA GLN A 314 -4.35 20.10 -14.49
C GLN A 314 -3.78 19.97 -13.08
N ALA A 315 -3.11 18.85 -12.78
CA ALA A 315 -2.37 18.64 -11.53
C ALA A 315 -1.34 19.75 -11.29
N THR A 316 -0.49 20.03 -12.29
CA THR A 316 0.52 21.09 -12.22
C THR A 316 -0.10 22.45 -11.89
N LYS A 317 -1.24 22.78 -12.52
CA LYS A 317 -1.96 24.03 -12.25
C LYS A 317 -2.51 24.09 -10.82
N LEU A 318 -3.11 23.01 -10.33
CA LEU A 318 -3.66 22.95 -8.96
C LEU A 318 -2.55 23.04 -7.91
N VAL A 319 -1.47 22.28 -8.08
CA VAL A 319 -0.33 22.32 -7.15
C VAL A 319 0.33 23.71 -7.15
N ALA A 320 0.46 24.37 -8.30
CA ALA A 320 0.97 25.75 -8.35
C ALA A 320 0.10 26.73 -7.55
N GLN A 321 -1.22 26.50 -7.47
CA GLN A 321 -2.11 27.29 -6.62
C GLN A 321 -1.91 26.99 -5.13
N MET A 322 -1.79 25.71 -4.78
CA MET A 322 -1.58 25.26 -3.40
C MET A 322 -0.24 25.71 -2.83
N LYS A 323 0.80 25.80 -3.67
CA LYS A 323 2.13 26.33 -3.29
C LYS A 323 2.10 27.75 -2.73
N ARG A 324 1.05 28.54 -3.01
CA ARG A 324 0.87 29.86 -2.42
C ARG A 324 0.48 29.80 -0.94
N GLU A 325 -0.16 28.71 -0.53
CA GLU A 325 -0.60 28.48 0.85
C GLU A 325 0.40 27.58 1.59
N HIS A 326 1.05 26.65 0.89
CA HIS A 326 2.07 25.75 1.42
C HIS A 326 3.27 25.66 0.47
N PRO A 327 4.32 26.48 0.67
CA PRO A 327 5.46 26.55 -0.26
C PRO A 327 6.24 25.25 -0.45
N ASP A 328 6.36 24.42 0.60
CA ASP A 328 7.15 23.17 0.56
C ASP A 328 6.34 21.95 0.05
N ILE A 329 5.62 22.15 -1.07
CA ILE A 329 4.99 21.06 -1.83
C ILE A 329 5.91 20.68 -3.00
N THR A 330 6.17 19.40 -3.17
CA THR A 330 6.85 18.82 -4.33
C THR A 330 5.84 18.04 -5.16
N LEU A 331 5.78 18.26 -6.47
CA LEU A 331 4.98 17.44 -7.39
C LEU A 331 5.93 16.58 -8.21
N LYS A 332 5.74 15.26 -8.17
CA LYS A 332 6.41 14.30 -9.03
C LYS A 332 5.38 13.62 -9.91
N ILE A 333 5.54 13.77 -11.22
CA ILE A 333 4.78 13.03 -12.23
C ILE A 333 5.65 11.86 -12.67
N LEU A 334 5.12 10.65 -12.52
CA LEU A 334 5.79 9.39 -12.82
C LEU A 334 5.37 8.96 -14.22
N SER A 335 6.34 8.92 -15.14
CA SER A 335 6.14 8.58 -16.55
C SER A 335 5.95 7.07 -16.73
N GLY A 336 4.98 6.67 -17.54
CA GLY A 336 4.60 5.27 -17.77
C GLY A 336 5.32 4.59 -18.94
N GLU A 337 6.55 4.97 -19.26
CA GLU A 337 7.30 4.33 -20.37
C GLU A 337 7.79 2.91 -20.03
N GLN A 338 7.65 2.47 -18.77
CA GLN A 338 8.00 1.13 -18.31
C GLN A 338 6.74 0.30 -18.06
N SER A 339 6.87 -1.02 -17.97
CA SER A 339 5.76 -1.90 -17.55
C SER A 339 5.13 -1.36 -16.26
N SER A 340 3.80 -1.51 -16.07
CA SER A 340 3.11 -1.02 -14.85
C SER A 340 3.77 -1.52 -13.57
N ALA A 341 4.40 -2.70 -13.66
CA ALA A 341 5.33 -3.31 -12.71
C ALA A 341 6.47 -2.37 -12.27
N ASP A 342 7.36 -2.09 -13.22
CA ASP A 342 8.61 -1.35 -13.04
C ASP A 342 8.32 0.10 -12.65
N ALA A 343 7.21 0.65 -13.15
CA ALA A 343 6.73 1.98 -12.80
C ALA A 343 6.38 2.12 -11.31
N SER A 344 5.83 1.08 -10.66
CA SER A 344 5.49 1.11 -9.24
C SER A 344 6.73 1.01 -8.34
N ALA A 345 7.68 0.12 -8.67
CA ALA A 345 8.93 -0.02 -7.93
C ALA A 345 9.80 1.24 -8.05
N ALA A 346 9.94 1.80 -9.26
CA ALA A 346 10.66 3.05 -9.48
C ALA A 346 9.98 4.27 -8.80
N ALA A 347 8.65 4.27 -8.72
CA ALA A 347 7.90 5.27 -7.97
C ALA A 347 8.22 5.20 -6.46
N ASN A 348 8.15 4.00 -5.88
CA ASN A 348 8.46 3.79 -4.47
C ASN A 348 9.93 4.09 -4.16
N GLU A 349 10.85 3.77 -5.07
CA GLU A 349 12.26 4.15 -4.94
C GLU A 349 12.42 5.67 -4.78
N PHE A 350 11.84 6.45 -5.71
CA PHE A 350 11.86 7.91 -5.63
C PHE A 350 11.19 8.44 -4.35
N ILE A 351 10.03 7.89 -3.99
CA ILE A 351 9.27 8.29 -2.80
C ILE A 351 10.12 8.09 -1.54
N PHE A 352 10.72 6.91 -1.39
CA PHE A 352 11.51 6.59 -0.22
C PHE A 352 12.85 7.35 -0.18
N ASP A 353 13.46 7.66 -1.32
CA ASP A 353 14.62 8.57 -1.38
C ASP A 353 14.26 9.96 -0.88
N TRP A 354 13.12 10.48 -1.35
CA TRP A 354 12.64 11.78 -0.92
C TRP A 354 12.33 11.78 0.59
N ILE A 355 11.69 10.74 1.12
CA ILE A 355 11.44 10.59 2.56
C ILE A 355 12.77 10.55 3.34
N ALA A 356 13.70 9.67 2.95
CA ALA A 356 14.98 9.54 3.65
C ALA A 356 15.77 10.86 3.69
N MET A 357 15.77 11.59 2.57
CA MET A 357 16.36 12.93 2.50
C MET A 357 15.69 13.91 3.47
N ARG A 358 14.36 13.91 3.58
CA ARG A 358 13.63 14.80 4.49
C ARG A 358 13.79 14.43 5.96
N LEU A 359 13.94 13.15 6.26
CA LEU A 359 14.20 12.66 7.61
C LEU A 359 15.69 12.72 7.99
N GLY A 360 16.59 13.09 7.08
CA GLY A 360 18.03 13.15 7.36
C GLY A 360 18.64 11.77 7.65
N SER A 361 18.07 10.70 7.10
CA SER A 361 18.62 9.35 7.22
C SER A 361 19.82 9.20 6.26
N SER A 362 20.99 8.82 6.78
CA SER A 362 22.17 8.60 5.97
C SER A 362 21.96 7.40 5.05
N THR A 363 21.98 7.62 3.74
CA THR A 363 22.22 6.55 2.78
C THR A 363 23.62 6.01 3.07
N GLY A 364 23.69 4.78 3.58
CA GLY A 364 24.92 3.99 3.52
C GLY A 364 25.22 3.71 2.05
N LEU A 365 25.74 4.72 1.33
CA LEU A 365 26.30 4.56 -0.01
C LEU A 365 27.38 3.49 0.11
N ARG A 366 27.08 2.29 -0.36
CA ARG A 366 28.09 1.28 -0.65
C ARG A 366 29.02 1.88 -1.71
N SER A 367 30.21 2.27 -1.26
CA SER A 367 31.37 2.55 -2.11
C SER A 367 31.80 1.32 -2.88
#